data_AF-A0A4W5R5F8-F1
#
_entry.id   AF-A0A4W5R5F8-F1
#
_cell.length_a   1.000
_cell.length_b   1.000
_cell.length_c   1.000
_cell.angle_alpha   90.00
_cell.angle_beta   90.00
_cell.angle_gamma   90.00
#
_symmetry.space_group_name_H-M   'P 1'
#
loop_
_entity.id
_entity.type
_entity.pdbx_description
1 polymer ?
#
loop_
_entity_poly.entity_id
_entity_poly.type
_entity_poly.pdbx_seq_one_letter_code
_entity_poly.pdbx_strand_id
1 'polypeptide(L)'
;DYSCVSGDREPGESSIRNNYSCCSYCPQVQQYLGEVKRQAAIRIQRVWRGHRERQNFQQRRNTHTQHRAAVVLQRAVLRFLKRRRAEKAPPSLSSWIGPRGLTDSQRAELKKEVEEHIALHPSSVVSLEGSRELHAQTQALLLQHLQGREAEMREHTHTHALLAQINTDLELLLNAPSLSVATVNDCSVFRSRSAPVAARARQSHNALLQAGRLPWWKMLGDGDITCPESDSAHKDHLLEAEFNSLYLGGS
;
A
#
# COMPACT_ATOMS: atom_id res chain seq x y z
N ASP A 1 -29.99 62.04 41.22
CA ASP A 1 -30.14 63.20 40.33
C ASP A 1 -31.03 62.88 39.15
N TYR A 2 -32.28 63.31 39.23
CA TYR A 2 -33.01 64.16 38.28
C TYR A 2 -34.49 64.15 38.70
N SER A 3 -35.00 65.36 38.88
CA SER A 3 -36.22 65.71 39.59
C SER A 3 -37.37 66.00 38.62
N CYS A 4 -38.61 65.76 39.08
CA CYS A 4 -39.89 66.37 38.64
C CYS A 4 -40.33 66.05 37.19
N VAL A 5 -41.61 65.92 36.85
CA VAL A 5 -42.66 66.96 36.89
C VAL A 5 -44.03 66.29 36.70
N SER A 6 -45.00 66.69 37.52
CA SER A 6 -46.43 66.49 37.26
C SER A 6 -46.85 67.29 36.04
N GLY A 7 -47.42 66.65 35.03
CA GLY A 7 -47.96 67.28 33.83
C GLY A 7 -49.39 66.82 33.56
N ASP A 8 -50.30 67.74 33.85
CA ASP A 8 -51.64 68.00 33.35
C ASP A 8 -52.37 66.97 32.45
N ARG A 9 -53.64 66.80 32.83
CA ARG A 9 -54.72 66.14 32.09
C ARG A 9 -55.21 67.10 30.99
N GLU A 10 -55.24 66.66 29.74
CA GLU A 10 -56.20 67.14 28.73
C GLU A 10 -56.68 65.95 27.87
N PRO A 11 -57.97 65.95 27.43
CA PRO A 11 -58.65 64.78 26.90
C PRO A 11 -58.75 64.84 25.38
N GLY A 12 -58.29 63.79 24.70
CA GLY A 12 -58.53 63.69 23.28
C GLY A 12 -57.73 62.55 22.70
N GLU A 13 -58.38 61.76 21.85
CA GLU A 13 -57.71 60.84 20.94
C GLU A 13 -57.08 59.60 21.59
N SER A 14 -57.92 58.57 21.80
CA SER A 14 -57.57 57.25 21.26
C SER A 14 -58.75 56.29 21.40
N SER A 15 -59.76 56.51 20.55
CA SER A 15 -60.80 55.51 20.28
C SER A 15 -60.28 54.37 19.38
N ILE A 16 -59.05 53.87 19.62
CA ILE A 16 -58.55 52.60 19.10
C ILE A 16 -57.43 52.13 20.06
N ARG A 17 -57.75 51.81 21.31
CA ARG A 17 -56.83 51.04 22.18
C ARG A 17 -57.50 49.76 22.66
N ASN A 18 -56.99 48.66 22.09
CA ASN A 18 -56.74 47.41 22.79
C ASN A 18 -57.95 46.54 23.15
N ASN A 19 -58.68 46.08 22.15
CA ASN A 19 -59.44 44.82 22.25
C ASN A 19 -58.55 43.56 22.38
N TYR A 20 -57.23 43.70 22.33
CA TYR A 20 -56.29 42.59 22.53
C TYR A 20 -55.99 42.29 24.01
N SER A 21 -56.43 43.14 24.96
CA SER A 21 -56.05 42.99 26.37
C SER A 21 -57.00 42.10 27.20
N CYS A 22 -58.20 41.78 26.71
CA CYS A 22 -59.20 41.01 27.49
C CYS A 22 -59.07 39.48 27.30
N CYS A 23 -58.45 39.00 26.21
CA CYS A 23 -58.21 37.57 26.02
C CYS A 23 -57.12 36.99 26.94
N SER A 24 -56.35 37.83 27.62
CA SER A 24 -55.23 37.38 28.46
C SER A 24 -55.65 36.97 29.89
N TYR A 25 -56.92 37.16 30.25
CA TYR A 25 -57.45 36.88 31.59
C TYR A 25 -58.78 36.12 31.55
N CYS A 26 -58.94 35.20 30.59
CA CYS A 26 -60.02 34.23 30.64
C CYS A 26 -59.50 32.95 31.31
N PRO A 27 -60.09 32.47 32.42
CA PRO A 27 -59.60 31.30 33.17
C PRO A 27 -59.40 30.06 32.30
N GLN A 28 -60.25 29.87 31.29
CA GLN A 28 -60.19 28.76 30.34
C GLN A 28 -58.95 28.83 29.43
N VAL A 29 -58.59 30.04 28.99
CA VAL A 29 -57.38 30.29 28.18
C VAL A 29 -56.13 30.07 29.03
N GLN A 30 -56.15 30.48 30.30
CA GLN A 30 -55.01 30.28 31.22
C GLN A 30 -54.77 28.79 31.54
N GLN A 31 -55.84 28.00 31.70
CA GLN A 31 -55.73 26.55 31.88
C GLN A 31 -55.15 25.86 30.64
N TYR A 32 -55.63 26.21 29.45
CA TYR A 32 -55.10 25.68 28.19
C TYR A 32 -53.61 26.03 28.01
N LEU A 33 -53.21 27.28 28.25
CA LEU A 33 -51.80 27.69 28.20
C LEU A 33 -50.95 26.95 29.24
N GLY A 34 -51.50 26.67 30.42
CA GLY A 34 -50.85 25.84 31.44
C GLY A 34 -50.59 24.41 30.98
N GLU A 35 -51.59 23.78 30.32
CA GLU A 35 -51.45 22.44 29.75
C GLU A 35 -50.41 22.43 28.62
N VAL A 36 -50.47 23.38 27.70
CA VAL A 36 -49.51 23.49 26.59
C VAL A 36 -48.09 23.67 27.11
N LYS A 37 -47.89 24.52 28.13
CA LYS A 37 -46.58 24.68 28.79
C LYS A 37 -46.11 23.39 29.45
N ARG A 38 -47.00 22.65 30.12
CA ARG A 38 -46.67 21.35 30.74
C ARG A 38 -46.26 20.32 29.68
N GLN A 39 -47.02 20.21 28.60
CA GLN A 39 -46.72 19.30 27.49
C GLN A 39 -45.41 19.67 26.80
N ALA A 40 -45.15 20.96 26.59
CA ALA A 40 -43.90 21.45 26.05
C ALA A 40 -42.72 21.09 26.97
N ALA A 41 -42.85 21.30 28.29
CA ALA A 41 -41.82 20.95 29.26
C ALA A 41 -41.52 19.45 29.26
N ILE A 42 -42.54 18.58 29.22
CA ILE A 42 -42.37 17.12 29.15
C ILE A 42 -41.64 16.72 27.85
N ARG A 43 -42.01 17.32 26.72
CA ARG A 43 -41.34 17.05 25.42
C ARG A 43 -39.87 17.47 25.46
N ILE A 44 -39.58 18.67 25.96
CA ILE A 44 -38.21 19.18 26.10
C ILE A 44 -37.39 18.27 27.02
N GLN A 45 -37.93 17.91 28.19
CA GLN A 45 -37.26 17.02 29.14
C GLN A 45 -36.99 15.63 28.54
N ARG A 46 -37.95 15.06 27.80
CA ARG A 46 -37.78 13.77 27.11
C ARG A 46 -36.63 13.85 26.10
N VAL A 47 -36.61 14.88 25.26
CA VAL A 47 -35.55 15.09 24.26
C VAL A 47 -34.20 15.29 24.95
N TRP A 48 -34.15 16.08 26.02
CA TRP A 48 -32.92 16.33 26.78
C TRP A 48 -32.36 15.07 27.43
N ARG A 49 -33.21 14.26 28.07
CA ARG A 49 -32.79 12.96 28.64
C ARG A 49 -32.23 12.04 27.55
N GLY A 50 -32.89 11.99 26.39
CA GLY A 50 -32.40 11.23 25.24
C GLY A 50 -31.08 11.75 24.69
N HIS A 51 -30.91 13.07 24.60
CA HIS A 51 -29.65 13.69 24.17
C HIS A 51 -28.51 13.36 25.12
N ARG A 52 -28.74 13.47 26.44
CA ARG A 52 -27.75 13.15 27.47
C ARG A 52 -27.32 11.69 27.42
N GLU A 53 -28.26 10.75 27.31
CA GLU A 53 -27.90 9.32 27.20
C GLU A 53 -27.13 9.00 25.92
N ARG A 54 -27.48 9.64 24.79
CA ARG A 54 -26.72 9.49 23.54
C ARG A 54 -25.30 10.04 23.67
N GLN A 55 -25.10 11.19 24.32
CA GLN A 55 -23.76 11.71 24.59
C GLN A 55 -22.95 10.75 25.48
N ASN A 56 -23.53 10.28 26.59
CA ASN A 56 -22.86 9.34 27.49
C ASN A 56 -22.51 8.01 26.81
N PHE A 57 -23.41 7.50 25.96
CA PHE A 57 -23.14 6.31 25.16
C PHE A 57 -22.02 6.54 24.14
N GLN A 58 -22.06 7.67 23.43
CA GLN A 58 -21.02 8.01 22.46
C GLN A 58 -19.65 8.15 23.14
N GLN A 59 -19.58 8.76 24.32
CA GLN A 59 -18.36 8.86 25.10
C GLN A 59 -17.82 7.47 25.49
N ARG A 60 -18.67 6.59 26.04
CA ARG A 60 -18.30 5.19 26.36
C ARG A 60 -17.84 4.40 25.14
N ARG A 61 -18.49 4.60 23.99
CA ARG A 61 -18.10 3.97 22.74
C ARG A 61 -16.73 4.47 22.26
N ASN A 62 -16.49 5.78 22.34
CA ASN A 62 -15.21 6.37 21.97
C ASN A 62 -14.08 5.85 22.86
N THR A 63 -14.27 5.80 24.19
CA THR A 63 -13.24 5.27 25.11
C THR A 63 -12.94 3.81 24.85
N HIS A 64 -13.96 2.97 24.62
CA HIS A 64 -13.74 1.57 24.24
C HIS A 64 -13.00 1.42 22.90
N THR A 65 -13.31 2.28 21.92
CA THR A 65 -12.63 2.28 20.61
C THR A 65 -11.16 2.70 20.74
N GLN A 66 -10.87 3.73 21.53
CA GLN A 66 -9.51 4.17 21.83
C GLN A 66 -8.72 3.08 22.55
N HIS A 67 -9.32 2.41 23.53
CA HIS A 67 -8.67 1.30 24.23
C HIS A 67 -8.35 0.13 23.29
N ARG A 68 -9.30 -0.27 22.44
CA ARG A 68 -9.06 -1.29 21.40
C ARG A 68 -7.93 -0.90 20.46
N ALA A 69 -7.91 0.35 19.99
CA ALA A 69 -6.84 0.86 19.14
C ALA A 69 -5.49 0.83 19.85
N ALA A 70 -5.44 1.25 21.12
CA ALA A 70 -4.22 1.21 21.93
C ALA A 70 -3.67 -0.22 22.07
N VAL A 71 -4.51 -1.21 22.36
CA VAL A 71 -4.10 -2.62 22.46
C VAL A 71 -3.56 -3.15 21.12
N VAL A 72 -4.18 -2.78 19.99
CA VAL A 72 -3.69 -3.16 18.66
C VAL A 72 -2.31 -2.56 18.39
N LEU A 73 -2.11 -1.27 18.68
CA LEU A 73 -0.82 -0.59 18.55
C LEU A 73 0.23 -1.23 19.46
N GLN A 74 -0.08 -1.46 20.73
CA GLN A 74 0.81 -2.13 21.68
C GLN A 74 1.25 -3.51 21.15
N ARG A 75 0.32 -4.33 20.67
CA ARG A 75 0.64 -5.64 20.07
C ARG A 75 1.51 -5.52 18.83
N ALA A 76 1.25 -4.54 17.97
CA ALA A 76 2.04 -4.29 16.78
C ALA A 76 3.48 -3.89 17.15
N VAL A 77 3.64 -2.95 18.08
CA VAL A 77 4.94 -2.50 18.59
C VAL A 77 5.70 -3.64 19.25
N LEU A 78 5.06 -4.43 20.12
CA LEU A 78 5.72 -5.58 20.75
C LEU A 78 6.21 -6.62 19.72
N ARG A 79 5.42 -6.89 18.68
CA ARG A 79 5.84 -7.78 17.58
C ARG A 79 7.00 -7.19 16.79
N PHE A 80 6.94 -5.90 16.47
CA PHE A 80 8.01 -5.18 15.79
C PHE A 80 9.31 -5.21 16.61
N LEU A 81 9.24 -4.90 17.91
CA LEU A 81 10.40 -4.95 18.80
C LEU A 81 10.95 -6.37 18.95
N LYS A 82 10.09 -7.39 19.02
CA LYS A 82 10.53 -8.80 19.02
C LYS A 82 11.28 -9.13 17.73
N ARG A 83 10.77 -8.71 16.58
CA ARG A 83 11.43 -8.90 15.27
C ARG A 83 12.78 -8.16 15.22
N ARG A 84 12.81 -6.87 15.59
CA ARG A 84 14.05 -6.08 15.69
C ARG A 84 15.07 -6.70 16.63
N ARG A 85 14.65 -7.25 17.76
CA ARG A 85 15.55 -7.97 18.68
C ARG A 85 16.05 -9.28 18.09
N ALA A 86 15.25 -9.99 17.30
CA ALA A 86 15.69 -11.20 16.60
C ALA A 86 16.67 -10.88 15.46
N GLU A 87 16.46 -9.77 14.74
CA GLU A 87 17.39 -9.27 13.72
C GLU A 87 18.71 -8.79 14.32
N LYS A 88 18.65 -8.09 15.46
CA LYS A 88 19.84 -7.59 16.18
C LYS A 88 20.48 -8.64 17.09
N ALA A 89 19.77 -9.71 17.40
CA ALA A 89 20.37 -10.82 18.12
C ALA A 89 21.48 -11.36 17.22
N PRO A 90 22.71 -11.50 17.72
CA PRO A 90 23.74 -12.22 17.00
C PRO A 90 23.13 -13.57 16.59
N PRO A 91 23.35 -14.05 15.35
CA PRO A 91 22.92 -15.39 14.96
C PRO A 91 23.34 -16.32 16.08
N SER A 92 22.37 -16.98 16.70
CA SER A 92 22.60 -17.72 17.93
C SER A 92 23.78 -18.65 17.68
N LEU A 93 24.91 -18.37 18.33
CA LEU A 93 26.11 -19.18 18.20
C LEU A 93 25.86 -20.63 18.65
N SER A 94 24.69 -20.92 19.23
CA SER A 94 24.18 -22.27 19.47
C SER A 94 23.90 -23.08 18.19
N SER A 95 23.68 -22.46 17.04
CA SER A 95 23.64 -23.15 15.74
C SER A 95 25.02 -23.28 15.10
N TRP A 96 25.98 -22.48 15.57
CA TRP A 96 27.41 -22.66 15.30
C TRP A 96 28.06 -23.56 16.36
N ILE A 97 27.28 -24.50 16.91
CA ILE A 97 27.87 -25.78 17.31
C ILE A 97 28.41 -26.34 15.99
N GLY A 98 29.73 -26.23 15.80
CA GLY A 98 30.41 -26.75 14.62
C GLY A 98 29.89 -28.14 14.28
N PRO A 99 29.89 -28.52 12.98
CA PRO A 99 29.28 -29.76 12.52
C PRO A 99 29.59 -30.90 13.48
N ARG A 100 28.55 -31.54 14.04
CA ARG A 100 28.71 -32.64 15.01
C ARG A 100 29.63 -33.69 14.39
N GLY A 101 30.85 -33.80 14.91
CA GLY A 101 31.88 -34.68 14.37
C GLY A 101 33.23 -34.01 14.15
N LEU A 102 33.30 -32.68 13.95
CA LEU A 102 34.56 -31.98 13.68
C LEU A 102 35.42 -31.82 14.94
N THR A 103 35.99 -32.91 15.42
CA THR A 103 37.01 -32.92 16.47
C THR A 103 38.25 -32.14 15.99
N ASP A 104 39.04 -31.61 16.93
CA ASP A 104 40.24 -30.84 16.58
C ASP A 104 41.25 -31.65 15.73
N SER A 105 41.25 -32.97 15.88
CA SER A 105 42.02 -33.89 15.03
C SER A 105 41.56 -33.87 13.56
N GLN A 106 40.25 -34.01 13.30
CA GLN A 106 39.69 -33.96 11.96
C GLN A 106 39.86 -32.59 11.32
N ARG A 107 39.79 -31.52 12.13
CA ARG A 107 40.07 -30.16 11.66
C ARG A 107 41.51 -30.02 11.17
N ALA A 108 42.47 -30.63 11.87
CA ALA A 108 43.88 -30.62 11.47
C ALA A 108 44.13 -31.45 10.20
N GLU A 109 43.48 -32.62 10.07
CA GLU A 109 43.55 -33.46 8.87
C GLU A 109 42.98 -32.74 7.65
N LEU A 110 41.76 -32.18 7.74
CA LEU A 110 41.16 -31.40 6.65
C LEU A 110 41.99 -30.18 6.28
N LYS A 111 42.57 -29.50 7.28
CA LYS A 111 43.45 -28.36 7.02
C LYS A 111 44.70 -28.80 6.25
N LYS A 112 45.28 -29.94 6.63
CA LYS A 112 46.42 -30.53 5.93
C LYS A 112 46.05 -30.93 4.50
N GLU A 113 44.90 -31.56 4.26
CA GLU A 113 44.42 -31.90 2.92
C GLU A 113 44.24 -30.65 2.05
N VAL A 114 43.67 -29.57 2.61
CA VAL A 114 43.51 -28.29 1.92
C VAL A 114 44.87 -27.67 1.60
N GLU A 115 45.81 -27.66 2.54
CA GLU A 115 47.17 -27.15 2.33
C GLU A 115 47.93 -27.95 1.27
N GLU A 116 47.83 -29.28 1.30
CA GLU A 116 48.39 -30.17 0.27
C GLU A 116 47.76 -29.88 -1.10
N HIS A 117 46.43 -29.71 -1.17
CA HIS A 117 45.74 -29.39 -2.40
C HIS A 117 46.16 -28.02 -2.96
N ILE A 118 46.27 -27.00 -2.11
CA ILE A 118 46.74 -25.66 -2.49
C ILE A 118 48.20 -25.71 -2.96
N ALA A 119 49.06 -26.49 -2.29
CA ALA A 119 50.45 -26.66 -2.69
C ALA A 119 50.58 -27.31 -4.07
N LEU A 120 49.71 -28.27 -4.39
CA LEU A 120 49.64 -28.92 -5.71
C LEU A 120 48.99 -28.04 -6.78
N HIS A 121 48.10 -27.11 -6.38
CA HIS A 121 47.35 -26.23 -7.28
C HIS A 121 47.54 -24.75 -6.88
N PRO A 122 48.76 -24.20 -7.02
CA PRO A 122 49.01 -22.80 -6.72
C PRO A 122 48.18 -21.94 -7.67
N SER A 123 47.24 -21.16 -7.11
CA SER A 123 46.48 -20.20 -7.91
C SER A 123 47.38 -19.00 -8.25
N SER A 124 47.18 -18.39 -9.42
CA SER A 124 47.98 -17.22 -9.80
C SER A 124 47.63 -15.96 -8.98
N VAL A 125 46.59 -16.01 -8.14
CA VAL A 125 45.97 -14.86 -7.46
C VAL A 125 45.98 -15.02 -5.93
N VAL A 126 46.96 -15.75 -5.37
CA VAL A 126 47.06 -15.95 -3.91
C VAL A 126 47.50 -14.67 -3.17
N SER A 127 48.10 -13.69 -3.85
CA SER A 127 48.45 -12.42 -3.19
C SER A 127 47.20 -11.61 -2.84
N LEU A 128 47.23 -10.94 -1.69
CA LEU A 128 46.12 -10.08 -1.25
C LEU A 128 45.80 -9.00 -2.28
N GLU A 129 46.83 -8.43 -2.91
CA GLU A 129 46.70 -7.42 -3.95
C GLU A 129 46.06 -7.99 -5.21
N GLY A 130 46.53 -9.14 -5.70
CA GLY A 130 45.95 -9.80 -6.87
C GLY A 130 44.48 -10.18 -6.66
N SER A 131 44.11 -10.62 -5.46
CA SER A 131 42.72 -10.93 -5.12
C SER A 131 41.82 -9.69 -5.17
N ARG A 132 42.32 -8.55 -4.67
CA ARG A 132 41.59 -7.27 -4.73
C ARG A 132 41.44 -6.77 -6.16
N GLU A 133 42.48 -6.88 -6.97
CA GLU A 133 42.44 -6.50 -8.39
C GLU A 133 41.46 -7.36 -9.18
N LEU A 134 41.52 -8.68 -9.01
CA LEU A 134 40.57 -9.60 -9.65
C LEU A 134 39.14 -9.30 -9.22
N HIS A 135 38.91 -9.05 -7.93
CA HIS A 135 37.60 -8.67 -7.42
C HIS A 135 37.12 -7.35 -8.05
N ALA A 136 37.96 -6.33 -8.15
CA ALA A 136 37.61 -5.07 -8.81
C ALA A 136 37.29 -5.27 -10.30
N GLN A 137 38.10 -6.06 -11.01
CA GLN A 137 37.89 -6.38 -12.43
C GLN A 137 36.57 -7.13 -12.66
N THR A 138 36.31 -8.17 -11.86
CA THR A 138 35.06 -8.95 -11.93
C THR A 138 33.83 -8.12 -11.59
N GLN A 139 33.92 -7.23 -10.60
CA GLN A 139 32.86 -6.28 -10.29
C GLN A 139 32.61 -5.30 -11.46
N ALA A 140 33.65 -4.78 -12.09
CA ALA A 140 33.53 -3.90 -13.25
C ALA A 140 32.85 -4.59 -14.44
N LEU A 141 33.23 -5.85 -14.74
CA LEU A 141 32.61 -6.65 -15.80
C LEU A 141 31.13 -6.94 -15.50
N LEU A 142 30.80 -7.25 -14.25
CA LEU A 142 29.41 -7.48 -13.84
C LEU A 142 28.56 -6.22 -14.03
N LEU A 143 29.08 -5.06 -13.60
CA LEU A 143 28.38 -3.78 -13.78
C LEU A 143 28.14 -3.46 -15.25
N GLN A 144 29.14 -3.67 -16.11
CA GLN A 144 29.01 -3.48 -17.55
C GLN A 144 27.92 -4.40 -18.13
N HIS A 145 27.90 -5.67 -17.75
CA HIS A 145 26.87 -6.61 -18.19
C HIS A 145 25.47 -6.18 -17.72
N LEU A 146 25.32 -5.80 -16.45
CA LEU A 146 24.04 -5.37 -15.90
C LEU A 146 23.51 -4.08 -16.57
N GLN A 147 24.41 -3.16 -16.94
CA GLN A 147 24.03 -1.95 -17.68
C GLN A 147 23.52 -2.25 -19.09
N GLY A 148 24.09 -3.24 -19.78
CA GLY A 148 23.67 -3.64 -21.14
C GLY A 148 22.46 -4.58 -21.18
N ARG A 149 22.24 -5.35 -20.11
CA ARG A 149 21.27 -6.46 -20.06
C ARG A 149 19.85 -6.05 -20.46
N GLU A 150 19.37 -4.89 -20.03
CA GLU A 150 18.02 -4.46 -20.38
C GLU A 150 17.86 -4.17 -21.88
N ALA A 151 18.87 -3.56 -22.51
CA ALA A 151 18.85 -3.29 -23.94
C ALA A 151 18.88 -4.60 -24.75
N GLU A 152 19.76 -5.53 -24.37
CA GLU A 152 19.84 -6.87 -24.95
C GLU A 152 18.52 -7.64 -24.80
N MET A 153 17.90 -7.59 -23.62
CA MET A 153 16.59 -8.22 -23.39
C MET A 153 15.50 -7.59 -24.27
N ARG A 154 15.46 -6.26 -24.41
CA ARG A 154 14.49 -5.58 -25.29
C ARG A 154 14.68 -6.03 -26.74
N GLU A 155 15.90 -6.05 -27.23
CA GLU A 155 16.22 -6.54 -28.59
C GLU A 155 15.82 -8.01 -28.77
N HIS A 156 16.13 -8.86 -27.79
CA HIS A 156 15.75 -10.27 -27.82
C HIS A 156 14.22 -10.46 -27.83
N THR A 157 13.49 -9.70 -27.01
CA THR A 157 12.02 -9.73 -27.02
C THR A 157 11.45 -9.22 -28.35
N HIS A 158 12.07 -8.21 -28.96
CA HIS A 158 11.64 -7.64 -30.23
C HIS A 158 11.83 -8.65 -31.36
N THR A 159 13.03 -9.24 -31.45
CA THR A 159 13.34 -10.27 -32.45
C THR A 159 12.45 -11.50 -32.28
N HIS A 160 12.23 -11.97 -31.05
CA HIS A 160 11.32 -13.09 -30.79
C HIS A 160 9.87 -12.77 -31.17
N ALA A 161 9.39 -11.54 -30.90
CA ALA A 161 8.04 -11.13 -31.32
C ALA A 161 7.90 -11.08 -32.85
N LEU A 162 8.93 -10.59 -33.56
CA LEU A 162 8.96 -10.61 -35.02
C LEU A 162 8.97 -12.04 -35.58
N LEU A 163 9.76 -12.94 -35.00
CA LEU A 163 9.77 -14.35 -35.40
C LEU A 163 8.41 -15.02 -35.17
N ALA A 164 7.78 -14.77 -34.02
CA ALA A 164 6.44 -15.26 -33.74
C ALA A 164 5.42 -14.74 -34.77
N GLN A 165 5.51 -13.45 -35.13
CA GLN A 165 4.65 -12.86 -36.15
C GLN A 165 4.83 -13.54 -37.51
N ILE A 166 6.08 -13.70 -37.96
CA ILE A 166 6.39 -14.36 -39.24
C ILE A 166 5.84 -15.78 -39.24
N ASN A 167 6.05 -16.54 -38.16
CA ASN A 167 5.54 -17.91 -38.05
C ASN A 167 4.00 -17.94 -38.13
N THR A 168 3.31 -17.03 -37.44
CA THR A 168 1.84 -16.96 -37.53
C THR A 168 1.37 -16.58 -38.93
N ASP A 169 2.08 -15.68 -39.63
CA ASP A 169 1.77 -15.30 -41.01
C ASP A 169 1.99 -16.49 -41.96
N LEU A 170 3.07 -17.26 -41.77
CA LEU A 170 3.34 -18.47 -42.54
C LEU A 170 2.27 -19.54 -42.32
N GLU A 171 1.89 -19.82 -41.08
CA GLU A 171 0.82 -20.77 -40.78
C GLU A 171 -0.52 -20.37 -41.43
N LEU A 172 -0.83 -19.07 -41.41
CA LEU A 172 -2.04 -18.52 -42.03
C LEU A 172 -2.02 -18.64 -43.55
N LEU A 173 -0.84 -18.50 -44.19
CA LEU A 173 -0.67 -18.72 -45.62
C LEU A 173 -0.72 -20.21 -45.99
N LEU A 174 -0.11 -21.09 -45.18
CA LEU A 174 -0.11 -22.53 -45.41
C LEU A 174 -1.54 -23.11 -45.31
N ASN A 175 -2.36 -22.57 -44.42
CA ASN A 175 -3.74 -23.00 -44.22
C ASN A 175 -4.76 -22.21 -45.05
N ALA A 176 -4.32 -21.46 -46.06
CA ALA A 176 -5.20 -20.66 -46.89
C ALA A 176 -6.14 -21.56 -47.74
N PRO A 177 -7.46 -21.33 -47.71
CA PRO A 177 -8.39 -22.07 -48.56
C PRO A 177 -8.13 -21.76 -50.04
N SER A 178 -8.40 -22.75 -50.90
CA SER A 178 -8.33 -22.54 -52.36
C SER A 178 -9.26 -21.40 -52.80
N LEU A 179 -8.85 -20.63 -53.82
CA LEU A 179 -9.59 -19.45 -54.30
C LEU A 179 -11.03 -19.77 -54.72
N SER A 180 -11.32 -21.00 -55.12
CA SER A 180 -12.67 -21.46 -55.47
C SER A 180 -13.60 -21.68 -54.27
N VAL A 181 -13.06 -21.86 -53.06
CA VAL A 181 -13.81 -22.18 -51.83
C VAL A 181 -13.82 -21.02 -50.84
N ALA A 182 -12.96 -20.01 -51.04
CA ALA A 182 -12.79 -18.89 -50.12
C ALA A 182 -14.09 -18.10 -49.89
N THR A 183 -14.48 -17.95 -48.63
CA THR A 183 -15.63 -17.13 -48.21
C THR A 183 -15.20 -15.71 -47.81
N VAL A 184 -16.15 -14.78 -47.74
CA VAL A 184 -15.91 -13.39 -47.29
C VAL A 184 -15.30 -13.35 -45.87
N ASN A 185 -15.64 -14.32 -45.02
CA ASN A 185 -15.10 -14.46 -43.68
C ASN A 185 -13.63 -14.88 -43.70
N ASP A 186 -13.24 -15.78 -44.61
CA ASP A 186 -11.84 -16.19 -44.77
C ASP A 186 -10.98 -15.00 -45.21
N CYS A 187 -11.50 -14.16 -46.11
CA CYS A 187 -10.82 -12.92 -46.50
C CYS A 187 -10.63 -11.94 -45.33
N SER A 188 -11.50 -11.96 -44.32
CA SER A 188 -11.38 -11.09 -43.14
C SER A 188 -10.19 -11.46 -42.26
N VAL A 189 -9.80 -12.74 -42.24
CA VAL A 189 -8.65 -13.26 -41.49
C VAL A 189 -7.33 -12.70 -42.05
N PHE A 190 -7.22 -12.55 -43.37
CA PHE A 190 -6.05 -11.93 -44.04
C PHE A 190 -6.06 -10.40 -44.01
N ARG A 191 -7.21 -9.76 -43.73
CA ARG A 191 -7.40 -8.30 -43.82
C ARG A 191 -7.08 -7.54 -42.53
N SER A 192 -6.82 -8.22 -41.40
CA SER A 192 -6.54 -7.52 -40.14
C SER A 192 -5.19 -7.94 -39.54
N ARG A 193 -4.22 -7.01 -39.52
CA ARG A 193 -2.89 -7.20 -38.92
C ARG A 193 -2.83 -6.95 -37.41
N SER A 194 -3.97 -6.72 -36.75
CA SER A 194 -3.98 -6.28 -35.36
C SER A 194 -5.21 -6.68 -34.57
N ALA A 195 -6.21 -7.37 -35.12
CA ALA A 195 -7.38 -7.75 -34.32
C ALA A 195 -7.01 -8.66 -33.13
N PRO A 196 -6.15 -9.68 -33.28
CA PRO A 196 -5.74 -10.53 -32.15
C PRO A 196 -4.86 -9.76 -31.15
N VAL A 197 -3.95 -8.91 -31.64
CA VAL A 197 -3.04 -8.10 -30.82
C VAL A 197 -3.80 -7.01 -30.06
N ALA A 198 -4.73 -6.31 -30.71
CA ALA A 198 -5.58 -5.31 -30.10
C ALA A 198 -6.61 -5.94 -29.14
N ALA A 199 -7.14 -7.13 -29.45
CA ALA A 199 -7.99 -7.88 -28.53
C ALA A 199 -7.19 -8.29 -27.28
N ARG A 200 -5.97 -8.81 -27.45
CA ARG A 200 -5.07 -9.17 -26.35
C ARG A 200 -4.64 -7.94 -25.53
N ALA A 201 -4.35 -6.82 -26.17
CA ALA A 201 -4.03 -5.55 -25.51
C ALA A 201 -5.23 -4.98 -24.73
N ARG A 202 -6.45 -5.10 -25.27
CA ARG A 202 -7.69 -4.75 -24.54
C ARG A 202 -7.91 -5.67 -23.35
N GLN A 203 -7.70 -6.98 -23.52
CA GLN A 203 -7.84 -7.96 -22.45
C GLN A 203 -6.82 -7.74 -21.33
N SER A 204 -5.54 -7.51 -21.67
CA SER A 204 -4.49 -7.24 -20.68
C SER A 204 -4.73 -5.93 -19.94
N HIS A 205 -5.13 -4.86 -20.64
CA HIS A 205 -5.51 -3.59 -20.03
C HIS A 205 -6.71 -3.76 -19.08
N ASN A 206 -7.75 -4.49 -19.51
CA ASN A 206 -8.89 -4.80 -18.66
C ASN A 206 -8.48 -5.62 -17.42
N ALA A 207 -7.59 -6.60 -17.57
CA ALA A 207 -7.07 -7.38 -16.44
C ALA A 207 -6.34 -6.51 -15.42
N LEU A 208 -5.49 -5.58 -15.88
CA LEU A 208 -4.82 -4.59 -15.02
C LEU A 208 -5.83 -3.71 -14.27
N LEU A 209 -6.86 -3.20 -14.95
CA LEU A 209 -7.91 -2.39 -14.32
C LEU A 209 -8.72 -3.18 -13.28
N GLN A 210 -8.94 -4.48 -13.50
CA GLN A 210 -9.60 -5.33 -12.50
C GLN A 210 -8.68 -5.62 -11.31
N ALA A 211 -7.40 -5.83 -11.55
CA ALA A 211 -6.42 -6.07 -10.50
C ALA A 211 -6.29 -4.86 -9.56
N GLY A 212 -6.25 -3.63 -10.09
CA GLY A 212 -6.23 -2.39 -9.29
C GLY A 212 -7.51 -2.14 -8.46
N ARG A 213 -8.61 -2.84 -8.75
CA ARG A 213 -9.85 -2.80 -7.95
C ARG A 213 -9.85 -3.82 -6.80
N LEU A 214 -8.93 -4.77 -6.80
CA LEU A 214 -8.82 -5.79 -5.76
C LEU A 214 -7.92 -5.32 -4.62
N PRO A 215 -8.19 -5.74 -3.38
CA PRO A 215 -7.28 -5.51 -2.27
C PRO A 215 -5.90 -6.15 -2.54
N TRP A 216 -4.82 -5.43 -2.21
CA TRP A 216 -3.42 -5.79 -2.49
C TRP A 216 -3.03 -7.24 -2.11
N TRP A 217 -3.64 -7.81 -1.06
CA TRP A 217 -3.36 -9.17 -0.59
C TRP A 217 -3.91 -10.27 -1.52
N LYS A 218 -4.83 -9.95 -2.43
CA LYS A 218 -5.30 -10.85 -3.48
C LYS A 218 -4.42 -10.84 -4.74
N MET A 219 -3.52 -9.87 -4.86
CA MET A 219 -2.59 -9.76 -5.98
C MET A 219 -1.28 -10.54 -5.77
N LEU A 220 -1.09 -11.18 -4.60
CA LEU A 220 0.12 -11.91 -4.25
C LEU A 220 0.20 -13.34 -4.83
N GLY A 221 -0.86 -13.84 -5.47
CA GLY A 221 -0.99 -15.25 -5.85
C GLY A 221 -0.70 -15.60 -7.31
N ASP A 222 -0.81 -14.63 -8.23
CA ASP A 222 -0.61 -14.86 -9.67
C ASP A 222 0.73 -14.26 -10.10
N GLY A 223 1.69 -15.14 -10.38
CA GLY A 223 3.12 -14.87 -10.49
C GLY A 223 3.59 -14.12 -11.72
N ASP A 224 2.96 -13.02 -12.11
CA ASP A 224 3.51 -12.08 -13.10
C ASP A 224 3.30 -10.64 -12.62
N ILE A 225 4.22 -10.16 -11.77
CA ILE A 225 4.38 -8.74 -11.48
C ILE A 225 5.05 -8.11 -12.70
N THR A 226 4.27 -7.83 -13.74
CA THR A 226 4.63 -6.87 -14.77
C THR A 226 3.85 -5.59 -14.52
N CYS A 227 4.33 -4.76 -13.60
CA CYS A 227 4.01 -3.34 -13.59
C CYS A 227 5.14 -2.59 -14.31
N PRO A 228 4.87 -1.86 -15.40
CA PRO A 228 5.82 -0.90 -15.89
C PRO A 228 5.80 0.34 -14.97
N GLU A 229 7.00 0.77 -14.59
CA GLU A 229 7.32 2.15 -14.16
C GLU A 229 6.50 2.71 -12.97
N SER A 230 6.99 2.42 -11.77
CA SER A 230 6.86 3.36 -10.65
C SER A 230 8.25 3.64 -10.10
N ASP A 231 8.86 4.70 -10.62
CA ASP A 231 10.15 5.29 -10.23
C ASP A 231 10.16 5.89 -8.80
N SER A 232 9.55 5.23 -7.82
CA SER A 232 9.48 5.75 -6.45
C SER A 232 9.94 4.78 -5.36
N ALA A 233 10.41 3.58 -5.70
CA ALA A 233 10.89 2.60 -4.71
C ALA A 233 12.42 2.40 -4.70
N HIS A 234 13.16 3.02 -5.64
CA HIS A 234 14.62 2.84 -5.76
C HIS A 234 15.47 3.86 -5.01
N LYS A 235 14.88 4.85 -4.33
CA LYS A 235 15.64 5.81 -3.52
C LYS A 235 15.96 5.33 -2.11
N ASP A 236 15.21 4.35 -1.59
CA ASP A 236 15.41 3.88 -0.21
C ASP A 236 16.49 2.80 -0.10
N HIS A 237 16.80 2.07 -1.18
CA HIS A 237 17.88 1.07 -1.20
C HIS A 237 19.27 1.66 -1.44
N LEU A 238 19.38 2.84 -2.07
CA LEU A 238 20.67 3.49 -2.29
C LEU A 238 21.25 4.04 -0.97
N LEU A 239 20.39 4.52 -0.06
CA LEU A 239 20.82 5.04 1.25
C LEU A 239 21.25 3.95 2.23
N GLU A 240 20.72 2.73 2.12
CA GLU A 240 21.20 1.58 2.93
C GLU A 240 22.52 0.99 2.38
N ALA A 241 22.80 1.12 1.09
CA ALA A 241 24.06 0.69 0.50
C ALA A 241 25.23 1.63 0.90
N GLU A 242 24.99 2.94 0.98
CA GLU A 242 26.01 3.91 1.43
C GLU A 242 26.37 3.75 2.91
N PHE A 243 25.43 3.37 3.78
CA PHE A 243 25.72 3.12 5.21
C PHE A 243 26.49 1.82 5.46
N ASN A 244 26.33 0.80 4.61
CA ASN A 244 27.06 -0.47 4.72
C ASN A 244 28.48 -0.42 4.13
N SER A 245 28.83 0.62 3.38
CA SER A 245 30.19 0.81 2.82
C SER A 245 31.14 1.59 3.75
N LEU A 246 30.67 2.08 4.90
CA LEU A 246 31.38 3.06 5.72
C LEU A 246 32.04 2.50 7.00
N TYR A 247 32.23 1.18 7.11
CA TYR A 247 32.98 0.59 8.22
C TYR A 247 33.94 -0.53 7.77
N LEU A 248 35.10 -0.13 7.27
CA LEU A 248 36.29 -0.98 7.17
C LEU A 248 37.49 -0.19 7.69
N GLY A 249 37.67 -0.23 9.00
CA GLY A 249 38.86 0.29 9.67
C GLY A 249 38.79 0.10 11.18
N GLY A 250 39.62 -0.81 11.72
CA GLY A 250 39.90 -0.82 13.15
C GLY A 250 40.32 -2.14 13.77
N SER A 251 41.64 -2.41 13.65
CA SER A 251 42.51 -3.29 14.46
C SER A 251 42.45 -4.80 14.29
#